data_AF-A0A8S9MVQ2-F1
#
_entry.id   AF-A0A8S9MVQ2-F1
#
_cell.length_a   1.000
_cell.length_b   1.000
_cell.length_c   1.000
_cell.angle_alpha   90.00
_cell.angle_beta   90.00
_cell.angle_gamma   90.00
#
_symmetry.space_group_name_H-M   'P 1'
#
loop_
_entity.id
_entity.type
_entity.pdbx_description
1 polymer ?
#
loop_
_entity_poly.entity_id
_entity_poly.type
_entity_poly.pdbx_seq_one_letter_code
_entity_poly.pdbx_strand_id
1 'polypeptide(L)'
;MSTTMFNWVTKPDFGLVIPNMQVGLLYDEDVLQAILDLTADWTHAEREMLRNKVPVTGLKTPFRDGFLKHVAEDVLKLAKDGLERRGYKEVGFLNAVDEVVRTRVTPAENLLEMYNGEWGQSVDPVFQELLY
;
A
#
# COMPACT_ATOMS: atom_id res chain seq x y z
N MET A 1 -20.91 14.34 7.32
CA MET A 1 -20.30 13.28 6.48
C MET A 1 -18.84 13.19 6.86
N SER A 2 -18.25 11.99 6.87
CA SER A 2 -16.81 11.73 7.10
C SER A 2 -16.32 11.46 8.54
N THR A 3 -16.92 10.48 9.23
CA THR A 3 -16.20 9.73 10.29
C THR A 3 -15.58 8.44 9.73
N THR A 4 -15.94 8.08 8.50
CA THR A 4 -15.50 6.84 7.84
C THR A 4 -14.08 6.96 7.27
N MET A 5 -13.64 8.17 6.91
CA MET A 5 -12.36 8.41 6.24
C MET A 5 -11.16 8.41 7.19
N PHE A 6 -11.37 8.44 8.51
CA PHE A 6 -10.30 8.36 9.52
C PHE A 6 -10.02 6.93 10.01
N ASN A 7 -10.97 6.03 9.79
CA ASN A 7 -11.06 4.74 10.48
C ASN A 7 -10.27 3.61 9.79
N TRP A 8 -9.21 3.93 9.05
CA TRP A 8 -8.42 2.97 8.27
C TRP A 8 -6.94 3.01 8.65
N VAL A 9 -6.42 4.16 9.08
CA VAL A 9 -5.09 4.30 9.68
C VAL A 9 -5.07 3.83 11.14
N THR A 10 -6.18 4.01 11.87
CA THR A 10 -6.32 3.66 13.29
C THR A 10 -6.93 2.28 13.55
N LYS A 11 -7.31 1.53 12.51
CA LYS A 11 -7.74 0.15 12.70
C LYS A 11 -6.54 -0.69 13.18
N PRO A 12 -6.71 -1.55 14.19
CA PRO A 12 -5.65 -2.45 14.68
C PRO A 12 -5.06 -3.35 13.56
N ASP A 13 -5.76 -3.43 12.44
CA ASP A 13 -5.43 -4.20 11.24
C ASP A 13 -4.30 -3.57 10.39
N PHE A 14 -4.04 -2.25 10.46
CA PHE A 14 -3.02 -1.64 9.58
C PHE A 14 -1.60 -2.12 9.93
N GLY A 15 -1.31 -2.35 11.20
CA GLY A 15 -0.06 -2.97 11.64
C GLY A 15 0.11 -4.41 11.13
N LEU A 16 -0.98 -5.09 10.79
CA LEU A 16 -0.98 -6.44 10.25
C LEU A 16 -0.88 -6.48 8.71
N VAL A 17 -0.98 -5.33 8.04
CA VAL A 17 -0.88 -5.25 6.56
C VAL A 17 0.48 -5.74 6.07
N ILE A 18 1.57 -5.20 6.61
CA ILE A 18 2.93 -5.53 6.19
C ILE A 18 3.24 -7.03 6.36
N PRO A 19 3.04 -7.65 7.55
CA PRO A 19 3.32 -9.07 7.72
C PRO A 19 2.40 -9.94 6.85
N ASN A 20 1.12 -9.64 6.72
CA ASN A 20 0.23 -10.42 5.85
C ASN A 20 0.60 -10.28 4.37
N MET A 21 1.03 -9.10 3.92
CA MET A 21 1.52 -8.90 2.55
C MET A 21 2.78 -9.72 2.29
N GLN A 22 3.75 -9.73 3.22
CA GLN A 22 4.94 -10.57 3.11
C GLN A 22 4.60 -12.06 3.07
N VAL A 23 3.67 -12.49 3.92
CA VAL A 23 3.24 -13.88 3.97
C VAL A 23 2.52 -14.28 2.69
N GLY A 24 1.62 -13.45 2.17
CA GLY A 24 0.95 -13.70 0.88
C GLY A 24 1.91 -13.79 -0.30
N LEU A 25 2.99 -13.01 -0.29
CA LEU A 25 3.97 -12.97 -1.37
C LEU A 25 5.04 -14.06 -1.29
N LEU A 26 5.46 -14.46 -0.09
CA LEU A 26 6.68 -15.27 0.11
C LEU A 26 6.43 -16.70 0.59
N TYR A 27 5.25 -17.02 1.13
CA TYR A 27 4.97 -18.32 1.75
C TYR A 27 4.19 -19.28 0.84
N ASP A 28 3.82 -18.83 -0.36
CA ASP A 28 3.24 -19.66 -1.40
C ASP A 28 4.24 -19.77 -2.57
N GLU A 29 4.56 -21.00 -2.98
CA GLU A 29 5.58 -21.25 -4.00
C GLU A 29 5.19 -20.73 -5.39
N ASP A 30 3.90 -20.83 -5.76
CA ASP A 30 3.41 -20.34 -7.05
C ASP A 30 3.48 -18.81 -7.11
N VAL A 31 3.07 -18.14 -6.02
CA VAL A 31 3.15 -16.68 -5.91
C VAL A 31 4.60 -16.20 -5.87
N LEU A 32 5.47 -16.89 -5.14
CA LEU A 32 6.89 -16.54 -5.09
C LEU A 32 7.52 -16.61 -6.49
N GLN A 33 7.23 -17.67 -7.25
CA GLN A 33 7.72 -17.79 -8.62
C GLN A 33 7.20 -16.66 -9.52
N ALA A 34 5.91 -16.32 -9.42
CA ALA A 34 5.32 -15.22 -10.19
C ALA A 34 5.98 -13.86 -9.91
N ILE A 35 6.37 -13.57 -8.66
CA ILE A 35 7.08 -12.33 -8.30
C ILE A 35 8.52 -12.34 -8.83
N LEU A 36 9.18 -13.49 -8.76
CA LEU A 36 10.52 -13.64 -9.32
C LEU A 36 10.49 -13.38 -10.83
N ASP A 37 9.50 -13.92 -11.53
CA ASP A 37 9.31 -13.69 -12.97
C ASP A 37 8.98 -12.23 -13.27
N LEU A 38 8.14 -11.57 -12.46
CA LEU A 38 7.80 -10.15 -12.58
C LEU A 38 9.01 -9.22 -12.41
N THR A 39 9.98 -9.61 -11.58
CA THR A 39 11.16 -8.80 -11.24
C THR A 39 12.44 -9.27 -11.92
N ALA A 40 12.39 -10.34 -12.72
CA ALA A 40 13.54 -11.00 -13.32
C ALA A 40 14.33 -10.08 -14.27
N ASP A 41 13.66 -9.22 -15.01
CA ASP A 41 14.26 -8.32 -15.99
C ASP A 41 14.62 -6.93 -15.40
N TRP A 42 14.43 -6.72 -14.09
CA TRP A 42 14.73 -5.44 -13.46
C TRP A 42 16.24 -5.23 -13.35
N THR A 43 16.70 -4.12 -13.91
CA THR A 43 18.11 -3.71 -13.80
C THR A 43 18.41 -3.11 -12.42
N HIS A 44 19.69 -3.07 -12.06
CA HIS A 44 20.11 -2.42 -10.82
C HIS A 44 19.75 -0.92 -10.80
N ALA A 45 19.94 -0.25 -11.94
CA ALA A 45 19.62 1.18 -12.09
C ALA A 45 18.11 1.45 -11.94
N GLU A 46 17.25 0.58 -12.47
CA GLU A 46 15.80 0.68 -12.27
C GLU A 46 15.40 0.54 -10.79
N ARG A 47 15.98 -0.43 -10.07
CA ARG A 47 15.73 -0.62 -8.64
C ARG A 47 16.18 0.59 -7.81
N GLU A 48 17.34 1.15 -8.12
CA GLU A 48 17.86 2.35 -7.44
C GLU A 48 17.00 3.58 -7.74
N MET A 49 16.57 3.76 -9.00
CA MET A 49 15.68 4.83 -9.41
C MET A 49 14.36 4.78 -8.62
N LEU A 50 13.73 3.60 -8.55
CA LEU A 50 12.51 3.41 -7.77
C LEU A 50 12.75 3.75 -6.30
N ARG A 51 13.82 3.24 -5.69
CA ARG A 51 14.15 3.53 -4.28
C ARG A 51 14.26 5.02 -3.98
N ASN A 52 14.81 5.80 -4.92
CA ASN A 52 15.01 7.24 -4.73
C ASN A 52 13.76 8.08 -5.05
N LYS A 53 12.92 7.65 -6.02
CA LYS A 53 11.76 8.43 -6.47
C LYS A 53 10.45 8.13 -5.74
N VAL A 54 10.29 6.90 -5.23
CA VAL A 54 9.09 6.48 -4.48
C VAL A 54 8.83 7.33 -3.24
N PRO A 55 9.83 7.73 -2.43
CA PRO A 55 9.59 8.60 -1.29
C PRO A 55 8.94 9.95 -1.64
N VAL A 56 9.16 10.45 -2.87
CA VAL A 56 8.63 11.75 -3.32
C VAL A 56 7.30 11.59 -4.07
N THR A 57 7.21 10.60 -4.95
CA THR A 57 6.08 10.48 -5.90
C THR A 57 5.18 9.28 -5.65
N GLY A 58 5.52 8.39 -4.72
CA GLY A 58 4.73 7.24 -4.33
C GLY A 58 4.34 6.37 -5.53
N LEU A 59 3.07 5.95 -5.58
CA LEU A 59 2.52 5.13 -6.68
C LEU A 59 2.44 5.87 -8.02
N LYS A 60 2.63 7.20 -8.03
CA LYS A 60 2.67 8.03 -9.25
C LYS A 60 4.07 8.06 -9.89
N THR A 61 5.05 7.33 -9.33
CA THR A 61 6.39 7.19 -9.91
C THR A 61 6.29 6.56 -11.30
N PRO A 62 6.78 7.20 -12.38
CA PRO A 62 6.86 6.58 -13.69
C PRO A 62 7.83 5.39 -13.68
N PHE A 63 7.41 4.26 -14.24
CA PHE A 63 8.22 3.05 -14.35
C PHE A 63 7.94 2.35 -15.68
N ARG A 64 8.98 2.24 -16.52
CA ARG A 64 8.90 1.70 -17.89
C ARG A 64 7.75 2.34 -18.68
N ASP A 65 6.85 1.54 -19.25
CA ASP A 65 5.72 1.98 -20.08
C ASP A 65 4.50 2.43 -19.25
N GLY A 66 4.64 2.58 -17.93
CA GLY A 66 3.53 2.95 -17.06
C GLY A 66 3.95 3.62 -15.75
N PHE A 67 3.17 3.35 -14.71
CA PHE A 67 3.40 3.85 -13.36
C PHE A 67 3.65 2.69 -12.42
N LEU A 68 4.38 2.96 -11.34
CA LEU A 68 4.60 1.99 -10.26
C LEU A 68 3.29 1.44 -9.69
N LYS A 69 2.19 2.20 -9.78
CA LYS A 69 0.83 1.73 -9.47
C LYS A 69 0.49 0.40 -10.16
N HIS A 70 0.77 0.24 -11.45
CA HIS A 70 0.40 -0.98 -12.18
C HIS A 70 1.14 -2.19 -11.62
N VAL A 71 2.44 -2.03 -11.32
CA VAL A 71 3.22 -3.06 -10.63
C VAL A 71 2.65 -3.34 -9.24
N ALA A 72 2.24 -2.30 -8.50
CA ALA A 72 1.63 -2.46 -7.19
C ALA A 72 0.27 -3.19 -7.25
N GLU A 73 -0.52 -3.00 -8.31
CA GLU A 73 -1.77 -3.74 -8.55
C GLU A 73 -1.49 -5.23 -8.78
N ASP A 74 -0.51 -5.56 -9.61
CA ASP A 74 -0.11 -6.94 -9.88
C ASP A 74 0.44 -7.62 -8.61
N VAL A 75 1.32 -6.94 -7.87
CA VAL A 75 1.88 -7.44 -6.60
C VAL A 75 0.78 -7.62 -5.55
N LEU A 76 -0.16 -6.68 -5.43
CA LEU A 76 -1.25 -6.81 -4.47
C LEU A 76 -2.17 -7.99 -4.81
N LYS A 77 -2.45 -8.22 -6.09
CA LYS A 77 -3.21 -9.38 -6.55
C LYS A 77 -2.52 -10.68 -6.16
N LEU A 78 -1.22 -10.79 -6.45
CA LEU A 78 -0.40 -11.94 -6.07
C LEU A 78 -0.40 -12.18 -4.55
N ALA A 79 -0.27 -11.13 -3.74
CA ALA A 79 -0.36 -11.25 -2.28
C ALA A 79 -1.71 -11.79 -1.80
N LYS A 80 -2.82 -11.33 -2.41
CA LYS A 80 -4.17 -11.82 -2.11
C LYS A 80 -4.31 -13.28 -2.49
N ASP A 81 -3.85 -13.67 -3.67
CA ASP A 81 -3.90 -15.06 -4.15
C ASP A 81 -3.15 -16.01 -3.20
N GLY A 82 -1.97 -15.61 -2.70
CA GLY A 82 -1.22 -16.42 -1.72
C GLY A 82 -1.90 -16.53 -0.37
N LEU A 83 -2.54 -15.46 0.11
CA LEU A 83 -3.34 -15.52 1.35
C LEU A 83 -4.62 -16.37 1.19
N GLU A 84 -5.26 -16.32 0.02
CA GLU A 84 -6.42 -17.16 -0.30
C GLU A 84 -6.04 -18.64 -0.29
N ARG A 85 -4.92 -19.00 -0.91
CA ARG A 85 -4.39 -20.37 -0.95
C ARG A 85 -4.06 -20.92 0.44
N ARG A 86 -3.58 -20.08 1.35
CA ARG A 86 -3.32 -20.47 2.76
C ARG A 86 -4.60 -20.72 3.56
N GLY A 87 -5.75 -20.19 3.14
CA GLY A 87 -7.07 -20.55 3.68
C GLY A 87 -7.39 -19.98 5.07
N TYR A 88 -6.56 -19.11 5.65
CA TYR A 88 -6.77 -18.52 6.98
C TYR A 88 -7.73 -17.32 7.00
N LYS A 89 -8.35 -16.98 5.86
CA LYS A 89 -9.24 -15.80 5.68
C LYS A 89 -8.57 -14.45 6.04
N GLU A 90 -7.26 -14.37 5.84
CA GLU A 90 -6.42 -13.19 6.14
C GLU A 90 -6.45 -12.13 5.02
N VAL A 91 -7.11 -12.40 3.90
CA VAL A 91 -7.23 -11.49 2.75
C VAL A 91 -7.85 -10.14 3.15
N GLY A 92 -8.74 -10.13 4.15
CA GLY A 92 -9.39 -8.92 4.65
C GLY A 92 -8.42 -7.85 5.14
N PHE A 93 -7.23 -8.23 5.60
CA PHE A 93 -6.19 -7.29 6.03
C PHE A 93 -5.64 -6.45 4.87
N LEU A 94 -5.69 -6.97 3.63
CA LEU A 94 -5.18 -6.27 2.46
C LEU A 94 -6.21 -5.30 1.83
N ASN A 95 -7.45 -5.26 2.31
CA ASN A 95 -8.48 -4.35 1.79
C ASN A 95 -8.11 -2.87 1.96
N ALA A 96 -7.39 -2.53 3.05
CA ALA A 96 -6.90 -1.17 3.28
C ALA A 96 -5.89 -0.72 2.21
N VAL A 97 -5.04 -1.64 1.72
CA VAL A 97 -4.07 -1.36 0.65
C VAL A 97 -4.75 -1.29 -0.70
N ASP A 98 -5.76 -2.14 -0.93
CA ASP A 98 -6.57 -2.12 -2.15
C ASP A 98 -7.23 -0.76 -2.38
N GLU A 99 -7.72 -0.14 -1.31
CA GLU A 99 -8.29 1.21 -1.38
C GLU A 99 -7.25 2.28 -1.75
N VAL A 100 -6.03 2.22 -1.20
CA VAL A 100 -4.93 3.13 -1.57
C VAL A 100 -4.55 2.97 -3.03
N VAL A 101 -4.40 1.72 -3.49
CA VAL A 101 -4.01 1.41 -4.87
C VAL A 101 -5.09 1.88 -5.84
N ARG A 102 -6.37 1.64 -5.52
CA ARG A 102 -7.52 2.08 -6.33
C ARG A 102 -7.66 3.59 -6.40
N THR A 103 -7.58 4.27 -5.26
CA THR A 103 -7.85 5.73 -5.17
C THR A 103 -6.64 6.58 -5.56
N ARG A 104 -5.42 6.02 -5.52
CA ARG A 104 -4.15 6.75 -5.66
C ARG A 104 -3.95 7.83 -4.61
N VAL A 105 -4.69 7.76 -3.51
CA VAL A 105 -4.56 8.67 -2.38
C VAL A 105 -3.90 7.90 -1.25
N THR A 106 -2.67 8.30 -0.95
CA THR A 106 -1.93 7.75 0.17
C THR A 106 -2.53 8.26 1.50
N PRO A 107 -2.32 7.53 2.61
CA PRO A 107 -2.69 8.04 3.93
C PRO A 107 -2.13 9.44 4.21
N ALA A 108 -0.92 9.73 3.74
CA ALA A 108 -0.28 11.03 3.87
C ALA A 108 -1.02 12.14 3.08
N GLU A 109 -1.51 11.85 1.88
CA GLU A 109 -2.30 12.81 1.09
C GLU A 109 -3.65 13.12 1.74
N ASN A 110 -4.32 12.12 2.34
CA ASN A 110 -5.55 12.35 3.10
C ASN A 110 -5.31 13.25 4.34
N LEU A 111 -4.22 13.01 5.08
CA LEU A 111 -3.84 13.87 6.21
C LEU A 111 -3.51 15.30 5.76
N LEU A 112 -2.92 15.47 4.57
CA LEU A 112 -2.66 16.78 3.98
C LEU A 112 -3.95 17.50 3.57
N GLU A 113 -4.96 16.80 3.07
CA GLU A 113 -6.28 17.39 2.78
C GLU A 113 -6.96 17.87 4.07
N MET A 114 -6.90 17.08 5.14
CA MET A 114 -7.43 17.46 6.46
C MET A 114 -6.68 18.65 7.07
N TYR A 115 -5.35 18.65 6.98
CA TYR A 115 -4.51 19.77 7.38
C TYR A 115 -4.89 21.07 6.66
N ASN A 116 -5.05 21.03 5.34
CA ASN A 116 -5.40 22.22 4.55
C ASN A 116 -6.90 22.60 4.63
N GLY A 117 -7.74 21.70 5.14
CA GLY A 117 -9.19 21.89 5.28
C GLY A 117 -9.60 22.03 6.74
N GLU A 118 -10.19 20.96 7.29
CA GLU A 118 -10.88 20.94 8.58
C GLU A 118 -9.99 21.30 9.78
N TRP A 119 -8.69 21.02 9.70
CA TRP A 119 -7.73 21.31 10.77
C TRP A 119 -7.14 22.73 10.69
N GLY A 120 -7.47 23.49 9.64
CA GLY A 120 -7.08 24.89 9.54
C GLY A 120 -5.59 25.14 9.63
N GLN A 121 -4.78 24.31 8.97
CA GLN A 121 -3.31 24.35 8.99
C GLN A 121 -2.68 24.12 10.38
N SER A 122 -3.43 23.52 11.31
CA SER A 122 -2.91 23.00 12.57
C SER A 122 -2.62 21.51 12.47
N VAL A 123 -1.52 21.08 13.08
CA VAL A 123 -1.21 19.66 13.26
C VAL A 123 -1.75 19.10 14.57
N ASP A 124 -2.21 19.94 15.50
CA ASP A 124 -2.67 19.49 16.83
C ASP A 124 -3.77 18.42 16.79
N PRO A 125 -4.76 18.49 15.86
CA PRO A 125 -5.81 17.46 15.76
C PRO A 125 -5.27 16.06 15.40
N VAL A 126 -4.10 15.96 14.75
CA VAL A 126 -3.50 14.65 14.39
C VAL A 126 -3.26 13.78 15.62
N PHE A 127 -2.95 14.40 16.76
CA PHE A 127 -2.68 13.69 18.01
C PHE A 127 -3.94 13.26 18.73
N GLN A 128 -5.11 13.81 18.41
CA GLN A 128 -6.39 13.30 18.92
C GLN A 128 -6.99 12.25 17.99
N GLU A 129 -6.81 12.41 16.68
CA GLU A 129 -7.46 11.56 15.69
C GLU A 129 -6.67 10.28 15.34
N LEU A 130 -5.34 10.25 15.58
CA LEU A 130 -4.50 9.04 15.48
C LEU A 130 -4.09 8.46 16.84
N LEU A 131 -4.81 8.82 17.91
CA LEU A 131 -4.53 8.27 19.24
C LEU A 131 -4.89 6.78 19.28
N TYR A 132 -3.97 5.95 19.78
CA TYR A 132 -4.15 4.51 20.01
C TYR A 132 -5.04 4.24 21.24
#